data_AF-A0A970C1K8-F1
#
_entry.id   AF-A0A970C1K8-F1
#
_cell.length_a   1.000
_cell.length_b   1.000
_cell.length_c   1.000
_cell.angle_alpha   90.00
_cell.angle_beta   90.00
_cell.angle_gamma   90.00
#
_symmetry.space_group_name_H-M   'P 1'
#
loop_
_entity.id
_entity.type
_entity.pdbx_description
1 polymer ?
#
loop_
_entity_poly.entity_id
_entity_poly.type
_entity_poly.pdbx_seq_one_letter_code
_entity_poly.pdbx_strand_id
1 'polypeptide(L)'
;GVRELIVQGYLCPLKTKAGRQKADTSGLHIRGGEFIAGEVEALMDADLLVQSACREIVDHTRDRHSVLVFASGVQHALHVQRVLGQIGFECGFVCGDTLPFERAETLRRFKDGELKFLVNVNVLTTGFDAPNIDCVALLRPTMSPGLYYQMVGRGFRLHPSKTNCLVLDFGGNILRHGPVDALEIQDRPSGNGEAPAKECPQCQAVIHAAYAVCPDCGHEFPPPERERHDRQASTAGILTGEVTQETHEVSEVQYSIHRKRGAPEDHPRTLRVDYRCGLNTHFSEWVCPEHVGYARAKFEAWWRARSNEPFPSTVEEAHDLAVAAGVLAETRTITVRSVAGEPFDRIVGHELGAIPPRMDGSDERDDGNLPAYAWVDDDDIPF
;
A
#
# COMPACT_ATOMS: atom_id res chain seq x y z
N GLY A 1 1.02 8.84 -6.60
CA GLY A 1 1.86 7.62 -6.43
C GLY A 1 2.30 7.04 -7.77
N VAL A 2 3.13 5.98 -7.83
CA VAL A 2 3.64 5.40 -9.11
C VAL A 2 2.51 5.03 -10.08
N ARG A 3 1.40 4.46 -9.55
CA ARG A 3 0.19 4.14 -10.32
C ARG A 3 -0.42 5.35 -11.02
N GLU A 4 -0.46 6.50 -10.36
CA GLU A 4 -1.00 7.74 -10.91
C GLU A 4 -0.14 8.26 -12.06
N LEU A 5 1.19 8.15 -11.95
CA LEU A 5 2.11 8.51 -13.02
C LEU A 5 1.99 7.57 -14.24
N ILE A 6 1.65 6.28 -14.03
CA ILE A 6 1.35 5.36 -15.14
C ILE A 6 0.02 5.75 -15.82
N VAL A 7 -1.03 6.01 -15.04
CA VAL A 7 -2.36 6.39 -15.57
C VAL A 7 -2.31 7.71 -16.33
N GLN A 8 -1.55 8.69 -15.83
CA GLN A 8 -1.32 9.98 -16.48
C GLN A 8 -0.35 9.87 -17.68
N GLY A 9 0.18 8.68 -17.97
CA GLY A 9 1.06 8.44 -19.11
C GLY A 9 2.49 8.97 -18.94
N TYR A 10 2.91 9.33 -17.72
CA TYR A 10 4.27 9.75 -17.40
C TYR A 10 5.24 8.57 -17.24
N LEU A 11 4.73 7.36 -16.96
CA LEU A 11 5.51 6.13 -16.85
C LEU A 11 4.94 5.02 -17.76
N CYS A 12 5.83 4.18 -18.28
CA CYS A 12 5.48 2.98 -19.04
C CYS A 12 4.87 1.93 -18.11
N PRO A 13 3.70 1.36 -18.42
CA PRO A 13 3.08 0.34 -17.58
C PRO A 13 3.94 -0.93 -17.51
N LEU A 14 4.02 -1.54 -16.34
CA LEU A 14 4.69 -2.83 -16.15
C LEU A 14 3.66 -3.97 -16.24
N LYS A 15 4.05 -5.05 -16.92
CA LYS A 15 3.32 -6.32 -16.91
C LYS A 15 4.19 -7.38 -16.26
N THR A 16 3.63 -8.18 -15.37
CA THR A 16 4.45 -9.02 -14.49
C THR A 16 4.14 -10.50 -14.68
N LYS A 17 5.18 -11.34 -14.77
CA LYS A 17 5.06 -12.79 -14.72
C LYS A 17 6.06 -13.42 -13.75
N ALA A 18 5.63 -14.47 -13.05
CA ALA A 18 6.52 -15.29 -12.26
C ALA A 18 7.18 -16.38 -13.12
N GLY A 19 8.38 -16.81 -12.72
CA GLY A 19 9.02 -17.99 -13.30
C GLY A 19 8.31 -19.28 -12.92
N ARG A 20 8.26 -20.25 -13.85
CA ARG A 20 7.67 -21.58 -13.61
C ARG A 20 8.44 -22.35 -12.55
N GLN A 21 9.77 -22.34 -12.68
CA GLN A 21 10.64 -22.97 -11.71
C GLN A 21 11.01 -21.96 -10.62
N LYS A 22 10.62 -22.26 -9.37
CA LYS A 22 10.82 -21.38 -8.22
C LYS A 22 12.04 -21.81 -7.41
N ALA A 23 12.88 -20.85 -7.06
CA ALA A 23 13.90 -21.06 -6.05
C ALA A 23 13.27 -21.02 -4.65
N ASP A 24 13.52 -22.04 -3.83
CA ASP A 24 13.11 -22.05 -2.44
C ASP A 24 14.10 -21.22 -1.61
N THR A 25 13.66 -20.02 -1.19
CA THR A 25 14.48 -19.10 -0.41
C THR A 25 14.36 -19.33 1.10
N SER A 26 13.56 -20.29 1.57
CA SER A 26 13.30 -20.51 3.00
C SER A 26 14.55 -20.89 3.80
N GLY A 27 15.53 -21.52 3.14
CA GLY A 27 16.81 -21.91 3.74
C GLY A 27 17.90 -20.84 3.73
N LEU A 28 17.62 -19.63 3.20
CA LEU A 28 18.62 -18.57 3.12
C LEU A 28 18.70 -17.78 4.43
N HIS A 29 19.92 -17.48 4.87
CA HIS A 29 20.14 -16.65 6.04
C HIS A 29 20.04 -15.15 5.70
N ILE A 30 19.59 -14.38 6.68
CA ILE A 30 19.48 -12.91 6.59
C ILE A 30 20.55 -12.27 7.48
N ARG A 31 21.32 -11.35 6.91
CA ARG A 31 22.29 -10.52 7.64
C ARG A 31 22.08 -9.05 7.27
N GLY A 32 21.84 -8.21 8.28
CA GLY A 32 21.61 -6.78 8.07
C GLY A 32 20.31 -6.46 7.32
N GLY A 33 19.31 -7.34 7.40
CA GLY A 33 18.04 -7.18 6.69
C GLY A 33 18.06 -7.57 5.21
N GLU A 34 19.14 -8.20 4.73
CA GLU A 34 19.26 -8.74 3.38
C GLU A 34 19.73 -10.21 3.41
N PHE A 35 19.38 -10.99 2.39
CA PHE A 35 19.91 -12.34 2.23
C PHE A 35 21.44 -12.31 2.08
N ILE A 36 22.11 -13.35 2.59
CA ILE A 36 23.56 -13.51 2.41
C ILE A 36 23.86 -13.74 0.91
N ALA A 37 24.57 -12.79 0.29
CA ALA A 37 24.80 -12.78 -1.16
C ALA A 37 25.37 -14.09 -1.72
N GLY A 38 26.33 -14.71 -1.02
CA GLY A 38 26.93 -15.98 -1.46
C GLY A 38 25.95 -17.15 -1.42
N GLU A 39 25.01 -17.17 -0.48
CA GLU A 39 23.97 -18.21 -0.41
C GLU A 39 22.93 -18.02 -1.51
N VAL A 40 22.55 -16.77 -1.78
CA VAL A 40 21.64 -16.44 -2.89
C VAL A 40 22.27 -16.81 -4.23
N GLU A 41 23.56 -16.51 -4.42
CA GLU A 41 24.29 -16.90 -5.63
C GLU A 41 24.33 -18.41 -5.79
N ALA A 42 24.72 -19.16 -4.75
CA ALA A 42 24.78 -20.61 -4.81
C ALA A 42 23.41 -21.26 -5.07
N LEU A 43 22.34 -20.75 -4.45
CA LEU A 43 20.97 -21.23 -4.68
C LEU A 43 20.55 -21.00 -6.13
N MET A 44 20.72 -19.77 -6.63
CA MET A 44 20.22 -19.38 -7.94
C MET A 44 21.07 -19.94 -9.09
N ASP A 45 22.34 -20.28 -8.84
CA ASP A 45 23.27 -20.83 -9.84
C ASP A 45 23.04 -22.32 -10.14
N ALA A 46 22.06 -22.96 -9.52
CA ALA A 46 21.73 -24.36 -9.81
C ALA A 46 21.36 -24.55 -11.30
N ASP A 47 22.01 -25.51 -11.96
CA ASP A 47 21.93 -25.72 -13.41
C ASP A 47 20.50 -25.77 -13.95
N LEU A 48 19.60 -26.49 -13.28
CA LEU A 48 18.19 -26.59 -13.67
C LEU A 48 17.45 -25.24 -13.54
N LEU A 49 17.74 -24.44 -12.51
CA LEU A 49 17.14 -23.13 -12.34
C LEU A 49 17.59 -22.17 -13.44
N VAL A 50 18.91 -22.12 -13.71
CA VAL A 50 19.46 -21.25 -14.76
C VAL A 50 18.94 -21.65 -16.13
N GLN A 51 18.94 -22.95 -16.46
CA GLN A 51 18.42 -23.44 -17.73
C GLN A 51 16.92 -23.16 -17.92
N SER A 52 16.10 -23.39 -16.88
CA SER A 52 14.66 -23.09 -16.94
C SER A 52 14.44 -21.58 -17.12
N ALA A 53 15.08 -20.76 -16.30
CA ALA A 53 14.94 -19.32 -16.34
C ALA A 53 15.34 -18.74 -17.71
N CYS A 54 16.48 -19.17 -18.28
CA CYS A 54 16.93 -18.69 -19.59
C CYS A 54 15.94 -19.06 -20.71
N ARG A 55 15.40 -20.28 -20.71
CA ARG A 55 14.39 -20.70 -21.71
C ARG A 55 13.11 -19.89 -21.58
N GLU A 56 12.63 -19.69 -20.35
CA GLU A 56 11.43 -18.91 -20.09
C GLU A 56 11.61 -17.43 -20.45
N ILE A 57 12.78 -16.85 -20.16
CA ILE A 57 13.14 -15.50 -20.58
C ILE A 57 13.06 -15.40 -22.10
N VAL A 58 13.69 -16.31 -22.84
CA VAL A 58 13.64 -16.32 -24.31
C VAL A 58 12.21 -16.46 -24.82
N ASP A 59 11.42 -17.35 -24.24
CA ASP A 59 10.03 -17.61 -24.65
C ASP A 59 9.10 -16.42 -24.44
N HIS A 60 9.20 -15.75 -23.29
CA HIS A 60 8.37 -14.58 -22.97
C HIS A 60 8.87 -13.29 -23.61
N THR A 61 10.08 -13.28 -24.18
CA THR A 61 10.68 -12.10 -24.81
C THR A 61 10.80 -12.20 -26.32
N ARG A 62 10.10 -13.13 -26.99
CA ARG A 62 10.16 -13.27 -28.46
C ARG A 62 9.76 -11.99 -29.20
N ASP A 63 8.80 -11.25 -28.67
CA ASP A 63 8.29 -9.96 -29.16
C ASP A 63 9.00 -8.75 -28.53
N ARG A 64 10.09 -8.98 -27.80
CA ARG A 64 10.85 -7.96 -27.07
C ARG A 64 12.27 -7.84 -27.59
N HIS A 65 12.83 -6.64 -27.47
CA HIS A 65 14.10 -6.26 -28.11
C HIS A 65 15.20 -5.89 -27.11
N SER A 66 14.87 -5.50 -25.88
CA SER A 66 15.85 -5.03 -24.90
C SER A 66 15.53 -5.58 -23.51
N VAL A 67 16.23 -6.66 -23.16
CA VAL A 67 16.02 -7.47 -21.96
C VAL A 67 17.16 -7.25 -20.98
N LEU A 68 16.87 -6.59 -19.86
CA LEU A 68 17.82 -6.36 -18.78
C LEU A 68 17.66 -7.43 -17.70
N VAL A 69 18.73 -8.16 -17.40
CA VAL A 69 18.74 -9.29 -16.46
C VAL A 69 19.55 -8.93 -15.21
N PHE A 70 18.94 -9.09 -14.04
CA PHE A 70 19.59 -8.89 -12.74
C PHE A 70 19.92 -10.24 -12.10
N ALA A 71 21.22 -10.56 -12.05
CA ALA A 71 21.72 -11.80 -11.48
C ALA A 71 22.12 -11.63 -10.00
N SER A 72 22.15 -12.76 -9.27
CA SER A 72 22.48 -12.80 -7.84
C SER A 72 23.96 -12.55 -7.52
N GLY A 73 24.86 -12.84 -8.46
CA GLY A 73 26.30 -12.72 -8.30
C GLY A 73 27.02 -12.94 -9.62
N VAL A 74 28.36 -12.82 -9.61
CA VAL A 74 29.19 -12.86 -10.83
C VAL A 74 29.22 -14.25 -11.45
N GLN A 75 29.35 -15.32 -10.66
CA GLN A 75 29.34 -16.68 -11.18
C GLN A 75 27.99 -17.02 -11.78
N HIS A 76 26.91 -16.69 -11.07
CA HIS A 76 25.56 -16.87 -11.57
C HIS A 76 25.29 -16.08 -12.86
N ALA A 77 25.79 -14.84 -12.95
CA ALA A 77 25.66 -14.03 -14.17
C ALA A 77 26.38 -14.64 -15.38
N LEU A 78 27.60 -15.15 -15.18
CA LEU A 78 28.38 -15.84 -16.22
C LEU A 78 27.69 -17.14 -16.65
N HIS A 79 27.06 -17.85 -15.71
CA HIS A 79 26.25 -19.02 -16.01
C HIS A 79 25.06 -18.66 -16.90
N VAL A 80 24.27 -17.66 -16.53
CA VAL A 80 23.15 -17.16 -17.33
C VAL A 80 23.60 -16.74 -18.73
N GLN A 81 24.70 -15.97 -18.83
CA GLN A 81 25.27 -15.55 -20.10
C GLN A 81 25.64 -16.74 -20.99
N ARG A 82 26.32 -17.75 -20.42
CA ARG A 82 26.70 -18.98 -21.12
C ARG A 82 25.48 -19.75 -21.61
N VAL A 83 24.45 -19.91 -20.80
CA VAL A 83 23.23 -20.65 -21.17
C VAL A 83 22.45 -19.92 -22.26
N LEU A 84 22.32 -18.59 -22.19
CA LEU A 84 21.73 -17.80 -23.28
C LEU A 84 22.52 -17.94 -24.58
N GLY A 85 23.86 -17.96 -24.50
CA GLY A 85 24.73 -18.24 -25.64
C GLY A 85 24.52 -19.62 -26.25
N GLN A 86 24.35 -20.65 -25.41
CA GLN A 86 24.05 -22.03 -25.86
C GLN A 86 22.68 -22.13 -26.54
N ILE A 87 21.72 -21.27 -26.18
CA ILE A 87 20.39 -21.18 -26.81
C ILE A 87 20.43 -20.33 -28.09
N GLY A 88 21.60 -19.77 -28.46
CA GLY A 88 21.83 -19.07 -29.71
C GLY A 88 21.67 -17.55 -29.63
N PHE A 89 21.70 -16.97 -28.43
CA PHE A 89 21.61 -15.53 -28.23
C PHE A 89 22.93 -14.95 -27.72
N GLU A 90 23.41 -13.90 -28.39
CA GLU A 90 24.47 -13.08 -27.82
C GLU A 90 23.93 -12.34 -26.58
N CYS A 91 24.70 -12.36 -25.50
CA CYS A 91 24.34 -11.75 -24.24
C CYS A 91 25.52 -10.92 -23.70
N GLY A 92 25.28 -9.64 -23.49
CA GLY A 92 26.23 -8.77 -22.78
C GLY A 92 26.29 -9.09 -21.29
N PHE A 93 27.42 -8.80 -20.66
CA PHE A 93 27.61 -8.94 -19.21
C PHE A 93 28.37 -7.73 -18.66
N VAL A 94 27.89 -7.18 -17.54
CA VAL A 94 28.59 -6.11 -16.81
C VAL A 94 28.53 -6.35 -15.30
N CYS A 95 29.68 -6.27 -14.64
CA CYS A 95 29.82 -6.26 -13.18
C CYS A 95 30.73 -5.11 -12.72
N GLY A 96 30.99 -5.04 -11.41
CA GLY A 96 31.84 -4.01 -10.80
C GLY A 96 33.25 -3.96 -11.39
N ASP A 97 33.80 -5.14 -11.71
CA ASP A 97 35.17 -5.30 -12.20
C ASP A 97 35.31 -5.14 -13.72
N THR A 98 34.21 -4.98 -14.47
CA THR A 98 34.25 -4.74 -15.91
C THR A 98 34.99 -3.44 -16.22
N LEU A 99 35.97 -3.50 -17.13
CA LEU A 99 36.80 -2.34 -17.48
C LEU A 99 35.94 -1.22 -18.08
N PRO A 100 36.27 0.07 -17.85
CA PRO A 100 35.44 1.18 -18.29
C PRO A 100 35.12 1.18 -19.80
N PHE A 101 36.08 0.80 -20.64
CA PHE A 101 35.88 0.77 -22.09
C PHE A 101 34.96 -0.38 -22.52
N GLU A 102 35.14 -1.59 -21.97
CA GLU A 102 34.29 -2.75 -22.24
C GLU A 102 32.86 -2.51 -21.78
N ARG A 103 32.71 -1.88 -20.60
CA ARG A 103 31.42 -1.45 -20.06
C ARG A 103 30.76 -0.46 -21.01
N ALA A 104 31.46 0.59 -21.42
CA ALA A 104 30.91 1.61 -22.31
C ALA A 104 30.47 1.01 -23.65
N GLU A 105 31.27 0.13 -24.25
CA GLU A 105 30.94 -0.57 -25.48
C GLU A 105 29.71 -1.47 -25.32
N THR A 106 29.69 -2.33 -24.30
CA THR A 106 28.57 -3.25 -24.03
C THR A 106 27.26 -2.49 -23.82
N LEU A 107 27.31 -1.41 -23.03
CA LEU A 107 26.15 -0.57 -22.78
C LEU A 107 25.69 0.19 -24.03
N ARG A 108 26.61 0.63 -24.89
CA ARG A 108 26.27 1.24 -26.19
C ARG A 108 25.54 0.23 -27.08
N ARG A 109 26.11 -0.96 -27.28
CA ARG A 109 25.51 -2.02 -28.10
C ARG A 109 24.11 -2.41 -27.61
N PHE A 110 23.89 -2.45 -26.29
CA PHE A 110 22.56 -2.71 -25.72
C PHE A 110 21.57 -1.56 -25.94
N LYS A 111 22.00 -0.30 -25.81
CA LYS A 111 21.15 0.87 -26.09
C LYS A 111 20.76 0.96 -27.56
N ASP A 112 21.69 0.62 -28.45
CA ASP A 112 21.49 0.68 -29.91
C ASP A 112 20.68 -0.53 -30.42
N GLY A 113 20.35 -1.50 -29.56
CA GLY A 113 19.59 -2.70 -29.93
C GLY A 113 20.41 -3.78 -30.64
N GLU A 114 21.73 -3.62 -30.71
CA GLU A 114 22.65 -4.65 -31.22
C GLU A 114 22.73 -5.86 -30.27
N LEU A 115 22.54 -5.63 -28.97
CA LEU A 115 22.44 -6.67 -27.94
C LEU A 115 21.03 -6.72 -27.37
N LYS A 116 20.38 -7.87 -27.53
CA LYS A 116 19.04 -8.11 -26.96
C LYS A 116 19.10 -8.33 -25.45
N PHE A 117 20.09 -9.09 -24.96
CA PHE A 117 20.21 -9.47 -23.55
C PHE A 117 21.42 -8.79 -22.91
N LEU A 118 21.21 -8.22 -21.73
CA LEU A 118 22.27 -7.67 -20.89
C LEU A 118 22.11 -8.17 -19.46
N VAL A 119 23.06 -9.00 -19.01
CA VAL A 119 23.12 -9.48 -17.63
C VAL A 119 24.00 -8.55 -16.80
N ASN A 120 23.55 -8.21 -15.60
CA ASN A 120 24.31 -7.37 -14.69
C ASN A 120 24.28 -7.83 -13.24
N VAL A 121 25.31 -7.40 -12.49
CA VAL A 121 25.46 -7.67 -11.06
C VAL A 121 25.81 -6.37 -10.33
N ASN A 122 24.89 -5.83 -9.53
CA ASN A 122 25.10 -4.69 -8.62
C ASN A 122 25.59 -3.37 -9.26
N VAL A 123 25.60 -3.24 -10.58
CA VAL A 123 26.16 -2.06 -11.27
C VAL A 123 25.14 -1.20 -12.01
N LEU A 124 23.99 -1.76 -12.41
CA LEU A 124 22.96 -1.03 -13.16
C LEU A 124 21.75 -0.65 -12.28
N THR A 125 21.91 -0.69 -10.95
CA THR A 125 20.90 -0.26 -9.97
C THR A 125 20.85 1.27 -9.82
N THR A 126 21.92 1.99 -10.17
CA THR A 126 21.96 3.48 -10.26
C THR A 126 22.72 3.95 -11.50
N GLY A 127 22.37 5.13 -12.06
CA GLY A 127 23.15 5.80 -13.12
C GLY A 127 23.08 5.25 -14.56
N PHE A 128 22.51 4.07 -14.80
CA PHE A 128 22.26 3.56 -16.15
C PHE A 128 20.87 3.91 -16.65
N ASP A 129 20.80 4.62 -17.78
CA ASP A 129 19.54 5.00 -18.45
C ASP A 129 19.51 4.45 -19.88
N ALA A 130 18.58 3.54 -20.12
CA ALA A 130 18.27 2.94 -21.41
C ALA A 130 16.74 2.83 -21.53
N PRO A 131 16.07 3.90 -22.03
CA PRO A 131 14.61 3.96 -22.07
C PRO A 131 13.96 2.85 -22.89
N ASN A 132 14.70 2.30 -23.86
CA ASN A 132 14.29 1.23 -24.75
C ASN A 132 14.10 -0.14 -24.08
N ILE A 133 14.50 -0.32 -22.82
CA ILE A 133 14.30 -1.59 -22.07
C ILE A 133 12.82 -1.95 -22.05
N ASP A 134 12.45 -3.06 -22.68
CA ASP A 134 11.07 -3.54 -22.78
C ASP A 134 10.83 -4.85 -22.01
N CYS A 135 11.88 -5.39 -21.36
CA CYS A 135 11.78 -6.44 -20.36
C CYS A 135 12.86 -6.31 -19.26
N VAL A 136 12.47 -6.56 -18.01
CA VAL A 136 13.36 -6.72 -16.84
C VAL A 136 13.19 -8.14 -16.29
N ALA A 137 14.27 -8.91 -16.20
CA ALA A 137 14.28 -10.24 -15.60
C ALA A 137 15.03 -10.22 -14.26
N LEU A 138 14.35 -10.63 -13.18
CA LEU A 138 14.86 -10.68 -11.82
C LEU A 138 15.25 -12.12 -11.48
N LEU A 139 16.53 -12.44 -11.57
CA LEU A 139 17.09 -13.74 -11.18
C LEU A 139 17.76 -13.64 -9.81
N ARG A 140 17.39 -12.63 -9.03
CA ARG A 140 17.94 -12.35 -7.71
C ARG A 140 16.82 -12.16 -6.69
N PRO A 141 16.66 -13.09 -5.74
CA PRO A 141 15.94 -12.83 -4.51
C PRO A 141 16.54 -11.67 -3.71
N THR A 142 15.72 -10.77 -3.18
CA THR A 142 16.13 -9.71 -2.26
C THR A 142 15.06 -9.49 -1.19
N MET A 143 15.51 -9.20 0.04
CA MET A 143 14.66 -8.70 1.14
C MET A 143 14.52 -7.18 1.13
N SER A 144 15.25 -6.46 0.27
CA SER A 144 15.23 -5.00 0.18
C SER A 144 14.17 -4.52 -0.83
N PRO A 145 13.08 -3.87 -0.37
CA PRO A 145 12.09 -3.28 -1.28
C PRO A 145 12.70 -2.20 -2.16
N GLY A 146 13.66 -1.44 -1.62
CA GLY A 146 14.37 -0.40 -2.35
C GLY A 146 15.20 -0.95 -3.51
N LEU A 147 15.92 -2.06 -3.29
CA LEU A 147 16.69 -2.71 -4.36
C LEU A 147 15.75 -3.28 -5.43
N TYR A 148 14.67 -3.94 -5.01
CA TYR A 148 13.62 -4.42 -5.91
C TYR A 148 13.08 -3.28 -6.78
N TYR A 149 12.71 -2.14 -6.17
CA TYR A 149 12.23 -0.96 -6.89
C TYR A 149 13.26 -0.37 -7.86
N GLN A 150 14.53 -0.32 -7.47
CA GLN A 150 15.61 0.13 -8.36
C GLN A 150 15.77 -0.76 -9.60
N MET A 151 15.58 -2.09 -9.44
CA MET A 151 15.68 -3.04 -10.56
C MET A 151 14.50 -2.89 -11.53
N VAL A 152 13.26 -2.97 -11.03
CA VAL A 152 12.05 -2.83 -11.87
C VAL A 152 11.87 -1.41 -12.40
N GLY A 153 12.41 -0.42 -11.69
CA GLY A 153 12.37 0.99 -12.07
C GLY A 153 12.98 1.30 -13.43
N ARG A 154 13.87 0.42 -13.92
CA ARG A 154 14.43 0.50 -15.27
C ARG A 154 13.38 0.30 -16.37
N GLY A 155 12.31 -0.43 -16.08
CA GLY A 155 11.23 -0.69 -17.03
C GLY A 155 10.25 0.48 -17.22
N PHE A 156 10.15 1.39 -16.25
CA PHE A 156 9.16 2.47 -16.24
C PHE A 156 9.40 3.59 -17.25
N ARG A 157 10.59 3.68 -17.86
CA ARG A 157 10.88 4.73 -18.84
C ARG A 157 9.98 4.59 -20.07
N LEU A 158 9.40 5.68 -20.55
CA LEU A 158 8.66 5.69 -21.82
C LEU A 158 9.64 5.58 -22.99
N HIS A 159 9.25 4.86 -24.04
CA HIS A 159 10.01 4.81 -25.28
C HIS A 159 9.10 4.43 -26.45
N PRO A 160 9.24 5.04 -27.65
CA PRO A 160 8.33 4.78 -28.78
C PRO A 160 8.26 3.33 -29.24
N SER A 161 9.31 2.53 -29.00
CA SER A 161 9.36 1.12 -29.40
C SER A 161 8.61 0.17 -28.48
N LYS A 162 8.04 0.63 -27.36
CA LYS A 162 7.34 -0.24 -26.40
C LYS A 162 6.06 0.42 -25.86
N THR A 163 5.05 -0.40 -25.63
CA THR A 163 3.78 0.03 -24.99
C THR A 163 3.69 -0.35 -23.52
N ASN A 164 4.54 -1.28 -23.08
CA ASN A 164 4.65 -1.76 -21.72
C ASN A 164 6.05 -2.37 -21.53
N CYS A 165 6.51 -2.52 -20.28
CA CYS A 165 7.70 -3.29 -19.96
C CYS A 165 7.31 -4.57 -19.22
N LEU A 166 7.82 -5.71 -19.67
CA LEU A 166 7.60 -6.99 -19.03
C LEU A 166 8.55 -7.15 -17.82
N VAL A 167 8.06 -7.64 -16.70
CA VAL A 167 8.86 -8.00 -15.53
C VAL A 167 8.73 -9.51 -15.32
N LEU A 168 9.85 -10.22 -15.44
CA LEU A 168 9.94 -11.65 -15.17
C LEU A 168 10.62 -11.86 -13.82
N ASP A 169 9.90 -12.41 -12.83
CA ASP A 169 10.44 -12.62 -11.49
C ASP A 169 10.68 -14.10 -11.20
N PHE A 170 11.95 -14.45 -11.12
CA PHE A 170 12.44 -15.78 -10.72
C PHE A 170 12.94 -15.79 -9.26
N GLY A 171 13.08 -14.60 -8.63
CA GLY A 171 13.55 -14.44 -7.25
C GLY A 171 12.44 -14.39 -6.20
N GLY A 172 11.17 -14.47 -6.61
CA GLY A 172 10.01 -14.37 -5.73
C GLY A 172 9.87 -13.01 -5.06
N ASN A 173 10.44 -11.96 -5.64
CA ASN A 173 10.43 -10.61 -5.10
C ASN A 173 9.04 -9.99 -5.12
N ILE A 174 8.22 -10.34 -6.11
CA ILE A 174 6.91 -9.70 -6.30
C ILE A 174 5.89 -10.24 -5.30
N LEU A 175 5.96 -11.54 -5.01
CA LEU A 175 5.19 -12.13 -3.92
C LEU A 175 5.66 -11.60 -2.56
N ARG A 176 6.96 -11.33 -2.42
CA ARG A 176 7.56 -10.85 -1.17
C ARG A 176 7.25 -9.38 -0.87
N HIS A 177 7.35 -8.51 -1.88
CA HIS A 177 7.23 -7.05 -1.73
C HIS A 177 5.91 -6.49 -2.24
N GLY A 178 5.11 -7.31 -2.92
CA GLY A 178 3.88 -6.87 -3.56
C GLY A 178 4.09 -6.40 -5.01
N PRO A 179 2.99 -6.18 -5.73
CA PRO A 179 3.05 -5.72 -7.11
C PRO A 179 3.59 -4.29 -7.17
N VAL A 180 4.38 -3.99 -8.22
CA VAL A 180 5.18 -2.75 -8.31
C VAL A 180 4.31 -1.48 -8.28
N ASP A 181 3.05 -1.58 -8.69
CA ASP A 181 2.05 -0.51 -8.71
C ASP A 181 1.43 -0.21 -7.33
N ALA A 182 1.65 -1.05 -6.32
CA ALA A 182 1.09 -0.94 -4.97
C ALA A 182 2.12 -0.64 -3.87
N LEU A 183 3.40 -0.51 -4.20
CA LEU A 183 4.45 -0.21 -3.21
C LEU A 183 4.51 1.28 -2.89
N GLU A 184 3.90 1.66 -1.77
CA GLU A 184 4.27 2.88 -1.06
C GLU A 184 5.64 2.67 -0.41
N ILE A 185 6.61 3.53 -0.72
CA ILE A 185 7.88 3.56 0.02
C ILE A 185 7.56 4.16 1.39
N GLN A 186 7.01 3.35 2.29
CA GLN A 186 6.94 3.70 3.70
C GLN A 186 8.30 3.42 4.32
N ASP A 187 8.78 4.36 5.14
CA ASP A 187 9.91 4.13 6.03
C ASP A 187 9.53 3.00 7.01
N ARG A 188 9.94 1.77 6.66
CA ARG A 188 9.84 0.51 7.42
C ARG A 188 8.63 0.36 8.36
N PRO A 189 7.63 -0.45 8.00
CA PRO A 189 6.85 -1.19 8.98
C PRO A 189 7.54 -2.54 9.27
N SER A 190 7.81 -2.80 10.54
CA SER A 190 8.13 -4.14 11.04
C SER A 190 6.84 -4.98 11.06
N GLY A 191 6.62 -5.81 10.04
CA GLY A 191 5.53 -6.78 10.04
C GLY A 191 5.83 -7.91 9.06
N ASN A 192 5.75 -9.16 9.53
CA ASN A 192 5.84 -10.38 8.72
C ASN A 192 4.55 -10.61 7.90
N GLY A 193 4.01 -9.57 7.25
CA GLY A 193 2.85 -9.71 6.38
C GLY A 193 3.32 -10.10 4.97
N GLU A 194 2.96 -11.29 4.51
CA GLU A 194 3.10 -11.63 3.09
C GLU A 194 2.26 -10.65 2.25
N ALA A 195 2.86 -10.10 1.20
CA ALA A 195 2.15 -9.16 0.34
C ALA A 195 0.98 -9.86 -0.39
N PRO A 196 -0.18 -9.20 -0.57
CA PRO A 196 -1.40 -9.84 -1.07
C PRO A 196 -1.36 -10.04 -2.59
N ALA A 197 -0.45 -10.87 -3.09
CA ALA A 197 -0.30 -11.21 -4.51
C ALA A 197 -0.44 -12.73 -4.74
N LYS A 198 -0.93 -13.12 -5.93
CA LYS A 198 -1.01 -14.51 -6.39
C LYS A 198 -0.60 -14.63 -7.85
N GLU A 199 -0.18 -15.83 -8.22
CA GLU A 199 0.20 -16.17 -9.59
C GLU A 199 -0.95 -16.85 -10.34
N CYS A 200 -1.18 -16.46 -11.58
CA CYS A 200 -2.13 -17.12 -12.47
C CYS A 200 -1.58 -18.46 -12.96
N PRO A 201 -2.25 -19.61 -12.69
CA PRO A 201 -1.76 -20.92 -13.12
C PRO A 201 -1.79 -21.10 -14.65
N GLN A 202 -2.62 -20.34 -15.36
CA GLN A 202 -2.75 -20.44 -16.81
C GLN A 202 -1.70 -19.64 -17.59
N CYS A 203 -1.40 -18.41 -17.15
CA CYS A 203 -0.54 -17.50 -17.91
C CYS A 203 0.68 -16.95 -17.14
N GLN A 204 0.87 -17.36 -15.89
CA GLN A 204 1.93 -16.91 -14.98
C GLN A 204 1.88 -15.43 -14.58
N ALA A 205 0.81 -14.71 -14.91
CA ALA A 205 0.65 -13.32 -14.47
C ALA A 205 0.63 -13.24 -12.94
N VAL A 206 1.49 -12.41 -12.35
CA VAL A 206 1.44 -12.12 -10.91
C VAL A 206 0.50 -10.94 -10.71
N ILE A 207 -0.60 -11.19 -10.03
CA ILE A 207 -1.72 -10.26 -9.86
C ILE A 207 -2.10 -10.19 -8.39
N HIS A 208 -2.89 -9.20 -7.99
CA HIS A 208 -3.35 -9.11 -6.60
C HIS A 208 -4.18 -10.34 -6.21
N ALA A 209 -4.01 -10.84 -4.99
CA ALA A 209 -4.66 -12.05 -4.50
C ALA A 209 -6.20 -12.00 -4.58
N ALA A 210 -6.76 -10.80 -4.54
CA ALA A 210 -8.20 -10.55 -4.64
C ALA A 210 -8.83 -10.78 -6.04
N TYR A 211 -8.05 -10.85 -7.12
CA TYR A 211 -8.62 -11.01 -8.47
C TYR A 211 -9.32 -12.37 -8.62
N ALA A 212 -10.65 -12.37 -8.80
CA ALA A 212 -11.40 -13.59 -9.11
C ALA A 212 -11.14 -14.11 -10.54
N VAL A 213 -10.74 -13.20 -11.45
CA VAL A 213 -10.42 -13.49 -12.85
C VAL A 213 -9.08 -12.84 -13.21
N CYS A 214 -8.22 -13.54 -13.93
CA CYS A 214 -6.94 -13.02 -14.36
C CYS A 214 -7.15 -11.93 -15.43
N PRO A 215 -6.72 -10.68 -15.20
CA PRO A 215 -6.88 -9.59 -16.16
C PRO A 215 -6.09 -9.79 -17.45
N ASP A 216 -5.06 -10.63 -17.43
CA ASP A 216 -4.18 -10.86 -18.58
C ASP A 216 -4.67 -11.97 -19.52
N CYS A 217 -5.35 -13.01 -19.01
CA CYS A 217 -5.74 -14.17 -19.82
C CYS A 217 -7.18 -14.67 -19.60
N GLY A 218 -7.93 -14.07 -18.67
CA GLY A 218 -9.31 -14.45 -18.38
C GLY A 218 -9.48 -15.70 -17.52
N HIS A 219 -8.40 -16.27 -16.97
CA HIS A 219 -8.48 -17.43 -16.08
C HIS A 219 -9.32 -17.14 -14.82
N GLU A 220 -10.36 -17.92 -14.57
CA GLU A 220 -11.15 -17.87 -13.34
C GLU A 220 -10.46 -18.64 -12.22
N PHE A 221 -10.14 -17.96 -11.11
CA PHE A 221 -9.52 -18.59 -9.96
C PHE A 221 -10.58 -19.32 -9.12
N PRO A 222 -10.27 -20.52 -8.57
CA PRO A 222 -11.17 -21.16 -7.64
C PRO A 222 -11.43 -20.23 -6.45
N PRO A 223 -12.66 -20.20 -5.91
CA PRO A 223 -12.97 -19.41 -4.73
C PRO A 223 -12.02 -19.84 -3.60
N PRO A 224 -11.41 -18.90 -2.87
CA PRO A 224 -10.42 -19.23 -1.86
C PRO A 224 -11.02 -20.18 -0.82
N GLU A 225 -10.33 -21.30 -0.55
CA GLU A 225 -10.69 -22.21 0.53
C GLU A 225 -10.49 -21.47 1.86
N ARG A 226 -11.57 -20.91 2.37
CA ARG A 226 -11.62 -20.35 3.71
C ARG A 226 -11.69 -21.53 4.68
N GLU A 227 -10.55 -21.95 5.23
CA GLU A 227 -10.58 -22.69 6.49
C GLU A 227 -11.34 -21.82 7.49
N ARG A 228 -12.51 -22.33 7.90
CA ARG A 228 -13.44 -21.67 8.81
C ARG A 228 -12.81 -21.61 10.20
N HIS A 229 -11.93 -20.64 10.41
CA HIS A 229 -11.78 -20.06 11.74
C HIS A 229 -13.03 -19.23 12.05
N ASP A 230 -13.36 -19.20 13.33
CA ASP A 230 -14.71 -19.21 13.87
C ASP A 230 -15.67 -18.11 13.38
N ARG A 231 -16.96 -18.45 13.48
CA ARG A 231 -18.12 -17.69 13.01
C ARG A 231 -18.11 -16.24 13.52
N GLN A 232 -18.03 -15.29 12.59
CA GLN A 232 -18.97 -14.17 12.49
C GLN A 232 -18.83 -13.55 11.10
N ALA A 233 -19.96 -13.43 10.39
CA ALA A 233 -20.01 -12.85 9.07
C ALA A 233 -19.64 -11.36 9.18
N SER A 234 -18.45 -10.99 8.71
CA SER A 234 -18.15 -9.60 8.41
C SER A 234 -18.63 -9.30 6.99
N THR A 235 -19.60 -8.39 6.91
CA THR A 235 -20.11 -7.75 5.69
C THR A 235 -19.12 -6.72 5.14
N ALA A 236 -17.83 -7.06 5.10
CA ALA A 236 -16.79 -6.15 4.63
C ALA A 236 -16.51 -6.38 3.13
N GLY A 237 -16.81 -5.35 2.34
CA GLY A 237 -16.62 -5.26 0.90
C GLY A 237 -15.17 -5.50 0.45
N ILE A 238 -15.04 -5.99 -0.78
CA ILE A 238 -13.83 -6.60 -1.34
C ILE A 238 -13.05 -5.60 -2.25
N LEU A 239 -13.41 -4.31 -2.28
CA LEU A 239 -12.79 -3.33 -3.19
C LEU A 239 -11.99 -2.23 -2.46
N THR A 240 -10.82 -1.88 -3.00
CA THR A 240 -10.02 -0.73 -2.54
C THR A 240 -10.75 0.56 -2.93
N GLY A 241 -11.02 1.44 -1.96
CA GLY A 241 -11.84 2.64 -2.13
C GLY A 241 -13.35 2.42 -1.94
N GLU A 242 -13.78 1.21 -1.56
CA GLU A 242 -15.15 0.97 -1.14
C GLU A 242 -15.39 1.71 0.18
N VAL A 243 -16.32 2.66 0.15
CA VAL A 243 -16.78 3.39 1.32
C VAL A 243 -17.96 2.61 1.87
N THR A 244 -17.77 1.92 2.99
CA THR A 244 -18.89 1.32 3.71
C THR A 244 -19.39 2.30 4.75
N GLN A 245 -20.70 2.51 4.79
CA GLN A 245 -21.37 3.21 5.87
C GLN A 245 -22.21 2.21 6.64
N GLU A 246 -21.86 1.99 7.90
CA GLU A 246 -22.61 1.11 8.78
C GLU A 246 -23.21 1.92 9.94
N THR A 247 -24.48 1.65 10.25
CA THR A 247 -25.15 2.24 11.39
C THR A 247 -25.08 1.28 12.56
N HIS A 248 -24.59 1.75 13.69
CA HIS A 248 -24.45 0.97 14.92
C HIS A 248 -25.34 1.51 16.02
N GLU A 249 -26.05 0.61 16.71
CA GLU A 249 -26.73 0.95 17.96
C GLU A 249 -25.69 1.22 19.05
N VAL A 250 -25.88 2.32 19.76
CA VAL A 250 -25.01 2.74 20.87
C VAL A 250 -25.61 2.24 22.16
N SER A 251 -24.82 1.47 22.92
CA SER A 251 -25.21 0.98 24.24
C SER A 251 -24.72 1.87 25.37
N GLU A 252 -23.62 2.59 25.16
CA GLU A 252 -23.04 3.51 26.14
C GLU A 252 -22.18 4.57 25.46
N VAL A 253 -22.14 5.78 26.05
CA VAL A 253 -21.23 6.86 25.63
C VAL A 253 -20.34 7.24 26.80
N GLN A 254 -19.04 7.30 26.57
CA GLN A 254 -18.05 7.73 27.54
C GLN A 254 -17.34 9.00 27.06
N TYR A 255 -17.13 9.94 27.97
CA TYR A 255 -16.44 11.19 27.71
C TYR A 255 -15.10 11.21 28.43
N SER A 256 -14.05 11.67 27.76
CA SER A 256 -12.72 11.80 28.36
C SER A 256 -11.94 13.00 27.80
N ILE A 257 -11.13 13.63 28.64
CA ILE A 257 -10.25 14.72 28.21
C ILE A 257 -9.03 14.14 27.49
N HIS A 258 -8.80 14.56 26.25
CA HIS A 258 -7.72 14.04 25.42
C HIS A 258 -6.66 15.12 25.11
N ARG A 259 -5.40 14.70 25.20
CA ARG A 259 -4.20 15.46 24.80
C ARG A 259 -3.50 14.73 23.65
N LYS A 260 -3.25 15.43 22.55
CA LYS A 260 -2.55 14.89 21.38
C LYS A 260 -1.12 14.51 21.77
N ARG A 261 -0.72 13.27 21.45
CA ARG A 261 0.60 12.74 21.78
C ARG A 261 1.69 13.53 21.06
N GLY A 262 2.65 14.09 21.80
CA GLY A 262 3.77 14.85 21.24
C GLY A 262 3.45 16.31 20.88
N ALA A 263 2.25 16.80 21.19
CA ALA A 263 1.93 18.21 21.03
C ALA A 263 2.58 19.07 22.14
N PRO A 264 2.92 20.34 21.87
CA PRO A 264 3.47 21.26 22.86
C PRO A 264 2.47 21.55 24.00
N GLU A 265 2.95 22.00 25.17
CA GLU A 265 2.12 22.18 26.37
C GLU A 265 0.98 23.19 26.21
N ASP A 266 1.09 24.11 25.25
CA ASP A 266 0.11 25.13 24.90
C ASP A 266 -0.94 24.65 23.88
N HIS A 267 -0.83 23.42 23.37
CA HIS A 267 -1.81 22.90 22.41
C HIS A 267 -3.19 22.71 23.09
N PRO A 268 -4.26 23.28 22.52
CA PRO A 268 -5.60 23.20 23.10
C PRO A 268 -6.05 21.74 23.23
N ARG A 269 -6.75 21.45 24.32
CA ARG A 269 -7.23 20.08 24.59
C ARG A 269 -8.47 19.78 23.76
N THR A 270 -8.81 18.50 23.72
CA THR A 270 -10.01 18.03 23.01
C THR A 270 -10.81 17.14 23.94
N LEU A 271 -12.13 17.13 23.76
CA LEU A 271 -13.01 16.17 24.41
C LEU A 271 -13.15 14.97 23.48
N ARG A 272 -12.71 13.80 23.92
CA ARG A 272 -12.91 12.54 23.22
C ARG A 272 -14.24 11.93 23.67
N VAL A 273 -15.05 11.54 22.68
CA VAL A 273 -16.33 10.89 22.86
C VAL A 273 -16.21 9.46 22.34
N ASP A 274 -16.36 8.48 23.23
CA ASP A 274 -16.28 7.06 22.92
C ASP A 274 -17.69 6.44 22.94
N TYR A 275 -18.14 5.95 21.79
CA TYR A 275 -19.40 5.23 21.64
C TYR A 275 -19.14 3.74 21.69
N ARG A 276 -19.71 3.06 22.68
CA ARG A 276 -19.71 1.61 22.76
C ARG A 276 -20.89 1.06 21.94
N CYS A 277 -20.57 0.24 20.96
CA CYS A 277 -21.53 -0.42 20.08
C CYS A 277 -21.45 -1.93 20.31
N GLY A 278 -22.43 -2.50 21.02
CA GLY A 278 -22.41 -3.90 21.41
C GLY A 278 -21.37 -4.24 22.50
N LEU A 279 -20.81 -5.46 22.46
CA LEU A 279 -19.99 -6.00 23.55
C LEU A 279 -18.51 -5.59 23.48
N ASN A 280 -17.94 -5.43 22.28
CA ASN A 280 -16.50 -5.22 22.07
C ASN A 280 -16.15 -4.16 20.99
N THR A 281 -17.13 -3.43 20.46
CA THR A 281 -16.87 -2.43 19.41
C THR A 281 -16.99 -1.04 20.00
N HIS A 282 -16.01 -0.19 19.72
CA HIS A 282 -15.97 1.18 20.18
C HIS A 282 -15.56 2.09 19.03
N PHE A 283 -16.25 3.22 18.89
CA PHE A 283 -15.91 4.27 17.93
C PHE A 283 -15.68 5.58 18.66
N SER A 284 -14.72 6.38 18.20
CA SER A 284 -14.34 7.62 18.88
C SER A 284 -14.46 8.81 17.94
N GLU A 285 -14.96 9.92 18.45
CA GLU A 285 -14.78 11.24 17.81
C GLU A 285 -14.17 12.24 18.80
N TRP A 286 -13.61 13.32 18.25
CA TRP A 286 -13.01 14.39 19.03
C TRP A 286 -13.74 15.69 18.75
N VAL A 287 -14.13 16.38 19.82
CA VAL A 287 -14.75 17.69 19.74
C VAL A 287 -13.91 18.73 20.45
N CYS A 288 -13.90 19.95 19.91
CA CYS A 288 -12.86 20.93 20.15
C CYS A 288 -13.42 22.24 20.72
N PRO A 289 -13.83 22.30 22.00
CA PRO A 289 -14.40 23.51 22.58
C PRO A 289 -13.37 24.64 22.69
N GLU A 290 -12.10 24.36 23.00
CA GLU A 290 -11.08 25.43 23.17
C GLU A 290 -10.45 25.91 21.86
N HIS A 291 -10.80 25.32 20.72
CA HIS A 291 -10.23 25.73 19.43
C HIS A 291 -10.94 26.98 18.88
N VAL A 292 -10.44 27.52 17.77
CA VAL A 292 -11.05 28.64 17.04
C VAL A 292 -11.37 28.25 15.60
N GLY A 293 -12.21 29.03 14.92
CA GLY A 293 -12.56 28.80 13.51
C GLY A 293 -13.39 27.53 13.31
N TYR A 294 -13.03 26.73 12.29
CA TYR A 294 -13.81 25.56 11.86
C TYR A 294 -14.03 24.51 12.96
N ALA A 295 -12.98 24.19 13.73
CA ALA A 295 -13.05 23.19 14.79
C ALA A 295 -14.02 23.59 15.92
N ARG A 296 -14.07 24.87 16.27
CA ARG A 296 -15.04 25.42 17.25
C ARG A 296 -16.46 25.38 16.70
N ALA A 297 -16.66 25.76 15.45
CA ALA A 297 -17.97 25.73 14.82
C ALA A 297 -18.55 24.31 14.76
N LYS A 298 -17.71 23.29 14.48
CA LYS A 298 -18.10 21.88 14.52
C LYS A 298 -18.47 21.43 15.94
N PHE A 299 -17.72 21.86 16.95
CA PHE A 299 -18.08 21.64 18.35
C PHE A 299 -19.44 22.27 18.71
N GLU A 300 -19.66 23.52 18.33
CA GLU A 300 -20.92 24.22 18.59
C GLU A 300 -22.10 23.48 17.92
N ALA A 301 -21.96 23.06 16.67
CA ALA A 301 -22.98 22.25 15.99
C ALA A 301 -23.23 20.90 16.69
N TRP A 302 -22.17 20.21 17.11
CA TRP A 302 -22.26 18.96 17.87
C TRP A 302 -23.00 19.15 19.20
N TRP A 303 -22.70 20.24 19.92
CA TRP A 303 -23.33 20.62 21.18
C TRP A 303 -24.80 20.98 20.98
N ARG A 304 -25.11 21.78 19.96
CA ARG A 304 -26.48 22.22 19.65
C ARG A 304 -27.44 21.08 19.41
N ALA A 305 -26.96 20.02 18.76
CA ALA A 305 -27.75 18.84 18.45
C ALA A 305 -28.08 18.01 19.71
N ARG A 306 -27.34 18.21 20.81
CA ARG A 306 -27.40 17.36 22.01
C ARG A 306 -27.84 18.11 23.26
N SER A 307 -27.64 19.43 23.35
CA SER A 307 -27.90 20.18 24.58
C SER A 307 -28.53 21.54 24.33
N ASN A 308 -29.35 21.94 25.30
CA ASN A 308 -29.87 23.30 25.42
C ASN A 308 -29.01 24.16 26.37
N GLU A 309 -27.99 23.59 27.01
CA GLU A 309 -27.08 24.36 27.87
C GLU A 309 -26.21 25.33 27.05
N PRO A 310 -25.72 26.43 27.68
CA PRO A 310 -24.77 27.34 27.04
C PRO A 310 -23.53 26.61 26.53
N PHE A 311 -22.90 27.15 25.48
CA PHE A 311 -21.70 26.52 24.92
C PHE A 311 -20.54 26.58 25.93
N PRO A 312 -20.00 25.43 26.35
CA PRO A 312 -18.85 25.43 27.23
C PRO A 312 -17.65 26.05 26.51
N SER A 313 -16.89 26.82 27.26
CA SER A 313 -15.72 27.58 26.78
C SER A 313 -14.42 26.80 26.93
N THR A 314 -14.40 25.81 27.82
CA THR A 314 -13.24 24.96 28.12
C THR A 314 -13.56 23.48 27.94
N VAL A 315 -12.52 22.64 27.78
CA VAL A 315 -12.70 21.19 27.69
C VAL A 315 -13.14 20.59 29.03
N GLU A 316 -12.71 21.14 30.15
CA GLU A 316 -13.20 20.77 31.49
C GLU A 316 -14.69 20.99 31.62
N GLU A 317 -15.15 22.20 31.30
CA GLU A 317 -16.58 22.55 31.39
C GLU A 317 -17.42 21.65 30.48
N ALA A 318 -16.93 21.41 29.26
CA ALA A 318 -17.59 20.50 28.33
C ALA A 318 -17.65 19.05 28.85
N HIS A 319 -16.56 18.57 29.45
CA HIS A 319 -16.49 17.24 30.04
C HIS A 319 -17.45 17.11 31.24
N ASP A 320 -17.42 18.06 32.17
CA ASP A 320 -18.21 18.02 33.39
C ASP A 320 -19.71 18.06 33.09
N LEU A 321 -20.11 18.87 32.10
CA LEU A 321 -21.48 18.89 31.59
C LEU A 321 -21.83 17.60 30.84
N ALA A 322 -20.91 17.01 30.06
CA ALA A 322 -21.17 15.79 29.31
C ALA A 322 -21.36 14.55 30.22
N VAL A 323 -20.67 14.49 31.37
CA VAL A 323 -20.85 13.42 32.36
C VAL A 323 -22.00 13.68 33.32
N ALA A 324 -22.51 14.92 33.39
CA ALA A 324 -23.67 15.25 34.19
C ALA A 324 -24.94 14.62 33.58
N ALA A 325 -25.63 13.82 34.40
CA ALA A 325 -26.84 13.13 33.96
C ALA A 325 -27.91 14.13 33.49
N GLY A 326 -28.41 13.94 32.27
CA GLY A 326 -29.52 14.71 31.72
C GLY A 326 -29.14 16.01 31.01
N VAL A 327 -27.86 16.27 30.72
CA VAL A 327 -27.43 17.47 29.97
C VAL A 327 -27.37 17.24 28.45
N LEU A 328 -27.01 16.02 28.05
CA LEU A 328 -26.88 15.64 26.64
C LEU A 328 -28.00 14.68 26.23
N ALA A 329 -28.48 14.85 25.00
CA ALA A 329 -29.40 13.92 24.35
C ALA A 329 -28.75 12.54 24.23
N GLU A 330 -29.55 11.51 24.49
CA GLU A 330 -29.14 10.12 24.30
C GLU A 330 -28.74 9.90 22.84
N THR A 331 -27.54 9.35 22.61
CA THR A 331 -27.15 8.90 21.26
C THR A 331 -27.65 7.48 21.08
N ARG A 332 -28.62 7.27 20.18
CA ARG A 332 -29.20 5.95 19.93
C ARG A 332 -28.41 5.17 18.90
N THR A 333 -28.04 5.83 17.81
CA THR A 333 -27.21 5.24 16.77
C THR A 333 -26.14 6.20 16.28
N ILE A 334 -25.06 5.63 15.77
CA ILE A 334 -24.04 6.36 15.02
C ILE A 334 -23.86 5.72 13.65
N THR A 335 -23.62 6.54 12.63
CA THR A 335 -23.23 6.07 11.30
C THR A 335 -21.74 6.25 11.13
N VAL A 336 -21.06 5.13 10.91
CA VAL A 336 -19.61 5.06 10.78
C VAL A 336 -19.26 4.81 9.32
N ARG A 337 -18.42 5.68 8.78
CA ARG A 337 -17.82 5.57 7.46
C ARG A 337 -16.45 4.93 7.60
N SER A 338 -16.28 3.78 6.97
CA SER A 338 -14.98 3.11 6.82
C SER A 338 -14.52 3.22 5.39
N VAL A 339 -13.28 3.64 5.19
CA VAL A 339 -12.64 3.70 3.87
C VAL A 339 -11.57 2.62 3.84
N ALA A 340 -11.69 1.69 2.91
CA ALA A 340 -10.72 0.60 2.76
C ALA A 340 -9.31 1.16 2.50
N GLY A 341 -8.43 1.06 3.52
CA GLY A 341 -7.06 1.57 3.50
C GLY A 341 -6.79 2.72 4.46
N GLU A 342 -7.81 3.36 5.03
CA GLU A 342 -7.62 4.32 6.13
C GLU A 342 -7.50 3.60 7.48
N PRO A 343 -6.58 4.04 8.37
CA PRO A 343 -6.34 3.38 9.65
C PRO A 343 -7.45 3.64 10.69
N PHE A 344 -8.34 4.60 10.44
CA PHE A 344 -9.35 5.03 11.40
C PHE A 344 -10.71 5.21 10.72
N ASP A 345 -11.74 4.65 11.34
CA ASP A 345 -13.13 4.87 10.96
C ASP A 345 -13.58 6.28 11.37
N ARG A 346 -14.50 6.87 10.60
CA ARG A 346 -15.03 8.22 10.86
C ARG A 346 -16.51 8.17 11.17
N ILE A 347 -16.93 8.83 12.25
CA ILE A 347 -18.36 9.00 12.55
C ILE A 347 -18.90 10.15 11.70
N VAL A 348 -19.85 9.84 10.82
CA VAL A 348 -20.40 10.78 9.83
C VAL A 348 -21.86 11.15 10.10
N GLY A 349 -22.50 10.51 11.08
CA GLY A 349 -23.88 10.82 11.45
C GLY A 349 -24.28 10.24 12.79
N HIS A 350 -25.36 10.80 13.36
CA HIS A 350 -25.90 10.41 14.66
C HIS A 350 -27.43 10.44 14.61
N GLU A 351 -28.07 9.45 15.24
CA GLU A 351 -29.49 9.52 15.58
C GLU A 351 -29.62 9.77 17.08
N LEU A 352 -30.15 10.95 17.43
CA LEU A 352 -30.21 11.44 18.80
C LEU A 352 -31.64 11.36 19.34
N GLY A 353 -31.76 11.14 20.65
CA GLY A 353 -33.00 11.28 21.39
C GLY A 353 -33.43 12.75 21.53
N ALA A 354 -34.49 12.98 22.30
CA ALA A 354 -34.94 14.34 22.58
C ALA A 354 -33.86 15.12 23.34
N ILE A 355 -33.65 16.38 22.96
CA ILE A 355 -32.75 17.28 23.69
C ILE A 355 -33.34 17.49 25.09
N PRO A 356 -32.58 17.23 26.17
CA PRO A 356 -33.06 17.44 27.52
C PRO A 356 -33.42 18.92 27.79
N PRO A 357 -34.35 19.18 28.72
CA PRO A 357 -34.59 20.53 29.22
C PRO A 357 -33.34 21.05 29.94
N ARG A 358 -33.19 22.37 30.01
CA ARG A 358 -32.08 22.99 30.73
C ARG A 358 -32.14 22.67 32.23
N MET A 359 -30.97 22.52 32.83
CA MET A 359 -30.82 22.23 34.27
C MET A 359 -31.29 23.41 35.14
N ASP A 360 -31.22 24.63 34.62
CA ASP A 360 -31.68 25.86 35.28
C ASP A 360 -33.20 26.10 35.17
N GLY A 361 -33.93 25.27 34.40
CA GLY A 361 -35.36 25.35 34.20
C GLY A 361 -35.82 26.50 33.29
N SER A 362 -34.91 27.14 32.55
CA SER A 362 -35.27 28.16 31.54
C SER A 362 -35.65 27.53 30.19
N ASP A 363 -36.54 28.21 29.46
CA ASP A 363 -37.14 27.70 28.21
C ASP A 363 -36.33 28.07 26.94
N GLU A 364 -35.42 29.05 27.00
CA GLU A 364 -34.71 29.57 25.82
C GLU A 364 -33.18 29.48 25.95
N ARG A 365 -32.53 28.90 24.94
CA ARG A 365 -31.08 28.98 24.76
C ARG A 365 -30.75 30.31 24.06
N ASP A 366 -29.96 31.17 24.70
CA ASP A 366 -29.39 32.34 24.02
C ASP A 366 -28.26 31.89 23.09
N ASP A 367 -28.61 31.63 21.83
CA ASP A 367 -27.73 31.13 20.79
C ASP A 367 -26.81 32.19 20.17
N GLY A 368 -27.05 33.47 20.47
CA GLY A 368 -26.56 34.56 19.64
C GLY A 368 -26.98 34.42 18.16
N ASN A 369 -26.52 35.34 17.30
CA ASN A 369 -26.85 35.35 15.86
C ASN A 369 -25.94 34.38 15.06
N LEU A 370 -25.82 33.14 15.52
CA LEU A 370 -24.98 32.12 14.88
C LEU A 370 -25.75 31.43 13.75
N PRO A 371 -25.18 31.32 12.54
CA PRO A 371 -25.87 30.72 11.40
C PRO A 371 -26.16 29.22 11.61
N ALA A 372 -27.17 28.71 10.90
CA ALA A 372 -27.42 27.28 10.82
C ALA A 372 -26.21 26.57 10.18
N TYR A 373 -25.67 25.55 10.83
CA TYR A 373 -24.50 24.82 10.35
C TYR A 373 -24.91 23.82 9.27
N ALA A 374 -24.24 23.87 8.11
CA ALA A 374 -24.30 22.85 7.07
C ALA A 374 -23.06 21.96 7.20
N TRP A 375 -23.25 20.65 7.22
CA TRP A 375 -22.15 19.68 7.22
C TRP A 375 -21.28 19.90 5.97
N VAL A 376 -20.00 20.20 6.17
CA VAL A 376 -18.99 20.27 5.09
C VAL A 376 -18.08 19.05 5.25
N ASP A 377 -17.74 18.43 4.12
CA ASP A 377 -16.90 17.22 4.07
C ASP A 377 -15.57 17.41 4.81
N ASP A 378 -15.19 16.40 5.57
CA ASP A 378 -14.12 16.37 6.58
C ASP A 378 -12.68 16.30 5.99
N ASP A 379 -12.51 16.60 4.70
CA ASP A 379 -11.23 16.47 3.99
C ASP A 379 -10.23 17.60 4.28
N ASP A 380 -10.63 18.64 5.01
CA ASP A 380 -9.81 19.80 5.33
C ASP A 380 -9.30 19.84 6.79
N ILE A 381 -9.36 18.74 7.55
CA ILE A 381 -8.83 18.71 8.92
C ILE A 381 -7.41 18.08 8.95
N PRO A 382 -6.36 18.87 9.27
CA PRO A 382 -5.03 18.35 9.47
C PRO A 382 -4.93 17.79 10.89
N PHE A 383 -5.08 16.48 11.05
CA PHE A 383 -4.65 15.79 12.27
C PHE A 383 -3.30 15.12 12.06
#